data_AF-A0A6C0DUV3-F1
#
_entry.id   AF-A0A6C0DUV3-F1
#
_cell.length_a   1.000
_cell.length_b   1.000
_cell.length_c   1.000
_cell.angle_alpha   90.00
_cell.angle_beta   90.00
_cell.angle_gamma   90.00
#
_symmetry.space_group_name_H-M   'P 1'
#
loop_
_entity.id
_entity.type
_entity.pdbx_description
1 polymer ?
#
loop_
_entity_poly.entity_id
_entity_poly.type
_entity_poly.pdbx_seq_one_letter_code
_entity_poly.pdbx_strand_id
1 'polypeptide(L)'
;MIYWTPSSTVTPSWIPQGGWNSSFSEKDKIQCTNLFFFFKSKKGFKDNMAEILAQMVLYKQKNNGMKYSEEQEQILQEALRPVFNS
;
A
#
# COMPACT_ATOMS: atom_id res chain seq x y z
N MET A 1 -16.99 -30.06 -10.99
CA MET A 1 -16.83 -28.80 -11.75
C MET A 1 -17.57 -27.69 -11.03
N ILE A 2 -17.01 -26.48 -11.09
CA ILE A 2 -17.44 -25.19 -10.51
C ILE A 2 -17.34 -25.12 -8.98
N TYR A 3 -16.14 -24.81 -8.49
CA TYR A 3 -15.98 -24.18 -7.18
C TYR A 3 -16.20 -22.68 -7.37
N TRP A 4 -17.34 -22.18 -6.91
CA TRP A 4 -17.59 -20.75 -6.81
C TRP A 4 -16.94 -20.27 -5.51
N THR A 5 -15.77 -19.66 -5.60
CA THR A 5 -15.16 -18.94 -4.47
C THR A 5 -15.08 -17.46 -4.83
N PRO A 6 -16.01 -16.62 -4.37
CA PRO A 6 -15.85 -15.19 -4.44
C PRO A 6 -14.90 -14.78 -3.30
N SER A 7 -13.58 -14.90 -3.49
CA SER A 7 -12.62 -14.28 -2.56
C SER A 7 -12.36 -12.84 -2.97
N SER A 8 -13.44 -12.07 -3.10
CA SER A 8 -13.36 -10.61 -3.07
C SER A 8 -13.36 -10.20 -1.60
N THR A 9 -12.26 -10.44 -0.89
CA THR A 9 -12.00 -9.84 0.41
C THR A 9 -11.70 -8.35 0.20
N VAL A 10 -12.74 -7.59 -0.17
CA VAL A 10 -12.74 -6.14 0.00
C VAL A 10 -12.63 -5.92 1.49
N THR A 11 -11.50 -5.39 1.94
CA THR A 11 -11.36 -4.97 3.32
C THR A 11 -11.99 -3.57 3.37
N PRO A 12 -13.18 -3.40 3.98
CA PRO A 12 -13.96 -2.15 3.85
C PRO A 12 -13.24 -0.92 4.43
N SER A 13 -12.24 -1.14 5.28
CA SER A 13 -11.31 -0.10 5.73
C SER A 13 -10.04 -0.78 6.24
N TRP A 14 -8.94 -0.69 5.48
CA TRP A 14 -7.64 -0.92 6.09
C TRP A 14 -7.32 0.31 6.93
N ILE A 15 -7.25 0.13 8.25
CA ILE A 15 -6.89 1.20 9.18
C ILE A 15 -5.38 1.09 9.40
N PRO A 16 -4.59 2.11 9.03
CA PRO A 16 -3.17 2.13 9.34
C PRO A 16 -3.00 2.11 10.87
N GLN A 17 -2.42 1.04 11.38
CA GLN A 17 -1.91 1.03 12.75
C GLN A 17 -0.45 1.46 12.68
N GLY A 18 -0.07 2.50 13.42
CA GLY A 18 1.30 2.99 13.44
C GLY A 18 2.30 1.90 13.84
N GLY A 19 3.50 1.96 13.27
CA GLY A 19 4.55 0.97 13.52
C GLY A 19 4.59 -0.17 12.51
N TRP A 20 5.53 -1.10 12.72
CA TRP A 20 5.76 -2.21 11.80
C TRP A 20 4.70 -3.30 11.97
N ASN A 21 4.08 -3.70 10.87
CA ASN A 21 3.25 -4.89 10.87
C ASN A 21 4.11 -6.11 11.29
N SER A 22 3.70 -6.81 12.34
CA SER A 22 4.43 -7.96 12.90
C SER A 22 4.61 -9.12 11.92
N SER A 23 3.78 -9.18 10.87
CA SER A 23 3.89 -10.15 9.77
C SER A 23 4.92 -9.77 8.70
N PHE A 24 5.61 -8.62 8.83
CA PHE A 24 6.61 -8.18 7.87
C PHE A 24 7.96 -8.81 8.16
N SER A 25 8.49 -9.51 7.16
CA SER A 25 9.87 -10.00 7.16
C SER A 25 10.86 -8.83 7.09
N GLU A 26 12.14 -9.08 7.34
CA GLU A 26 13.16 -8.04 7.22
C GLU A 26 13.24 -7.45 5.80
N LYS A 27 13.04 -8.28 4.77
CA LYS A 27 12.94 -7.85 3.38
C LYS A 27 11.75 -6.90 3.16
N ASP A 28 10.61 -7.20 3.77
CA ASP A 28 9.42 -6.35 3.71
C ASP A 28 9.69 -4.99 4.37
N LYS A 29 10.38 -4.97 5.51
CA LYS A 29 10.76 -3.73 6.20
C LYS A 29 11.69 -2.85 5.35
N ILE A 30 12.66 -3.46 4.67
CA ILE A 30 13.56 -2.75 3.75
C ILE A 30 12.76 -2.16 2.57
N GLN A 31 11.89 -2.95 1.95
CA GLN A 31 11.04 -2.48 0.86
C GLN A 31 10.12 -1.34 1.28
N CYS A 32 9.46 -1.47 2.44
CA CYS A 32 8.60 -0.44 3.00
C CYS A 32 9.38 0.85 3.32
N THR A 33 10.61 0.74 3.82
CA THR A 33 11.50 1.89 4.06
C THR A 33 11.86 2.59 2.76
N ASN A 34 12.18 1.84 1.71
CA ASN A 34 12.46 2.41 0.38
C ASN A 34 11.23 3.12 -0.20
N LEU A 35 10.04 2.52 -0.06
CA LEU A 35 8.77 3.12 -0.47
C LEU A 35 8.47 4.40 0.32
N PHE A 36 8.72 4.41 1.63
CA PHE A 36 8.57 5.61 2.46
C PHE A 36 9.44 6.76 1.94
N PHE A 37 10.73 6.52 1.68
CA PHE A 37 11.61 7.56 1.13
C PHE A 37 11.20 7.98 -0.29
N PHE A 38 10.69 7.06 -1.11
CA PHE A 38 10.12 7.43 -2.40
C PHE A 38 8.94 8.40 -2.23
N PHE A 39 7.95 8.07 -1.38
CA PHE A 39 6.79 8.92 -1.17
C PHE A 39 7.15 10.27 -0.51
N LYS A 40 8.08 10.26 0.45
CA LYS A 40 8.52 11.48 1.12
C LYS A 40 9.38 12.36 0.20
N SER A 41 10.47 11.82 -0.34
CA SER A 41 11.49 12.61 -1.04
C SER A 41 11.20 12.83 -2.52
N LYS A 42 10.62 11.85 -3.23
CA LYS A 42 10.31 11.98 -4.67
C LYS A 42 8.92 12.55 -4.93
N LYS A 43 7.96 12.29 -4.04
CA LYS A 43 6.56 12.71 -4.19
C LYS A 43 6.15 13.86 -3.27
N GLY A 44 6.96 14.22 -2.28
CA GLY A 44 6.69 15.34 -1.39
C GLY A 44 5.56 15.10 -0.38
N PHE A 45 5.17 13.84 -0.13
CA PHE A 45 4.16 13.54 0.89
C PHE A 45 4.71 13.78 2.30
N LYS A 46 3.82 14.21 3.21
CA LYS A 46 4.14 14.33 4.64
C LYS A 46 4.42 12.94 5.24
N ASP A 47 5.24 12.89 6.29
CA ASP A 47 5.72 11.66 6.92
C ASP A 47 4.61 10.63 7.21
N ASN A 48 3.53 11.06 7.87
CA ASN A 48 2.40 10.17 8.19
C ASN A 48 1.76 9.57 6.92
N MET A 49 1.58 10.39 5.88
CA MET A 49 0.98 9.92 4.63
C MET A 49 1.93 9.01 3.84
N ALA A 50 3.23 9.32 3.83
CA ALA A 50 4.24 8.48 3.19
C ALA A 50 4.34 7.10 3.87
N GLU A 51 4.22 7.05 5.19
CA GLU A 51 4.17 5.79 5.97
C GLU A 51 2.93 4.98 5.60
N ILE A 52 1.74 5.59 5.61
CA ILE A 52 0.48 4.96 5.22
C ILE A 52 0.58 4.37 3.82
N LEU A 53 1.03 5.15 2.84
CA LEU A 53 1.15 4.72 1.44
C LEU A 53 2.14 3.56 1.28
N ALA A 54 3.30 3.63 1.95
CA ALA A 54 4.31 2.57 1.90
C ALA A 54 3.76 1.24 2.43
N GLN A 55 3.06 1.28 3.56
CA GLN A 55 2.41 0.10 4.12
C GLN A 55 1.29 -0.43 3.23
N MET A 56 0.47 0.45 2.63
CA MET A 56 -0.60 0.07 1.72
C MET A 56 -0.06 -0.66 0.47
N VAL A 57 1.02 -0.16 -0.14
CA VAL A 57 1.63 -0.83 -1.30
C VAL A 57 2.09 -2.23 -0.92
N LEU A 58 2.85 -2.35 0.18
CA LEU A 58 3.44 -3.61 0.60
C LEU A 58 2.36 -4.64 0.98
N TYR A 59 1.35 -4.19 1.72
CA TYR A 59 0.25 -5.06 2.15
C TYR A 59 -0.59 -5.54 0.96
N LYS A 60 -0.79 -4.70 -0.05
CA LYS A 60 -1.47 -5.08 -1.31
C LYS A 60 -0.65 -6.05 -2.15
N GLN A 61 0.68 -5.90 -2.20
CA GLN A 61 1.57 -6.84 -2.87
C GLN A 61 1.58 -8.23 -2.20
N LYS A 62 1.51 -8.27 -0.87
CA LYS A 62 1.46 -9.55 -0.13
C LYS A 62 0.10 -10.25 -0.24
N ASN A 63 -0.98 -9.49 -0.34
CA ASN A 63 -2.34 -10.01 -0.42
C ASN A 63 -2.90 -9.85 -1.83
N ASN A 64 -2.48 -10.75 -2.74
CA ASN A 64 -2.97 -10.77 -4.13
C ASN A 64 -4.51 -10.84 -4.17
N GLY A 65 -5.12 -9.91 -4.91
CA GLY A 65 -6.58 -9.83 -5.07
C GLY A 65 -7.29 -8.95 -4.03
N MET A 66 -6.55 -8.42 -3.03
CA MET A 66 -7.12 -7.46 -2.09
C MET A 66 -7.33 -6.09 -2.76
N LYS A 67 -8.46 -5.46 -2.40
CA LYS A 67 -8.81 -4.09 -2.77
C LYS A 67 -9.08 -3.29 -1.50
N TYR A 68 -8.55 -2.08 -1.47
CA TYR A 68 -8.92 -1.06 -0.48
C TYR A 68 -10.27 -0.44 -0.83
N SER A 69 -10.74 0.53 -0.02
CA SER A 69 -11.87 1.37 -0.40
C SER A 69 -11.55 2.17 -1.67
N GLU A 70 -12.58 2.63 -2.39
CA GLU A 70 -12.39 3.36 -3.65
C GLU A 70 -11.53 4.61 -3.47
N GLU A 71 -11.73 5.37 -2.40
CA GLU A 71 -10.92 6.55 -2.08
C GLU A 71 -9.45 6.19 -1.82
N GLN A 72 -9.22 5.13 -1.04
CA GLN A 72 -7.86 4.64 -0.74
C GLN A 72 -7.15 4.14 -1.99
N GLU A 73 -7.86 3.45 -2.88
CA GLU A 73 -7.35 3.01 -4.17
C GLU A 73 -7.01 4.19 -5.09
N GLN A 74 -7.86 5.22 -5.15
CA GLN A 74 -7.59 6.42 -5.95
C GLN A 74 -6.33 7.14 -5.48
N ILE A 75 -6.21 7.35 -4.16
CA ILE A 75 -5.05 7.99 -3.54
C ILE A 75 -3.79 7.17 -3.80
N LEU A 76 -3.86 5.84 -3.65
CA LEU A 76 -2.72 4.95 -3.88
C LEU A 76 -2.29 4.96 -5.36
N GLN A 77 -3.26 4.95 -6.30
CA GLN A 77 -2.97 5.04 -7.72
C GLN A 77 -2.31 6.38 -8.08
N GLU A 78 -2.82 7.49 -7.56
CA GLU A 78 -2.24 8.81 -7.79
C GLU A 78 -0.81 8.91 -7.23
N ALA A 79 -0.60 8.42 -6.01
CA ALA A 79 0.73 8.39 -5.38
C ALA A 79 1.72 7.54 -6.16
N LEU A 80 1.27 6.44 -6.78
CA LEU A 80 2.10 5.53 -7.58
C LEU A 80 2.29 5.97 -9.04
N ARG A 81 1.60 7.01 -9.52
CA ARG A 81 1.81 7.50 -10.89
C ARG A 81 3.29 7.82 -11.11
N PRO A 82 3.88 7.51 -12.27
CA PRO A 82 5.26 7.92 -12.55
C PRO A 82 5.43 9.44 -12.46
N VAL A 83 6.57 9.93 -11.96
CA VAL A 83 6.88 11.38 -11.88
C VAL A 83 7.35 11.94 -13.23
N PHE A 84 7.01 11.29 -14.36
CA PHE A 84 7.41 11.79 -15.67
C PHE A 84 6.61 13.05 -16.01
N ASN A 85 7.19 14.20 -15.70
CA ASN A 85 7.11 15.36 -16.58
C ASN A 85 8.40 15.33 -17.41
N SER A 86 8.21 15.30 -18.74
CA SER A 86 9.24 15.57 -19.74
C SER A 86 9.91 16.92 -19.51
#